data_AF-X0WSN8-F1
#
_entry.id   AF-X0WSN8-F1
#
_cell.length_a   1.000
_cell.length_b   1.000
_cell.length_c   1.000
_cell.angle_alpha   90.00
_cell.angle_beta   90.00
_cell.angle_gamma   90.00
#
_symmetry.space_group_name_H-M   'P 1'
#
loop_
_entity.id
_entity.type
_entity.pdbx_description
1 polymer ?
#
loop_
_entity_poly.entity_id
_entity_poly.type
_entity_poly.pdbx_seq_one_letter_code
_entity_poly.pdbx_strand_id
1 'polypeptide(L)'
;MPNWNQILNEVKKEKDAGAAAFDRVRRRYLKRLYKQTGRNIVVYYSGWLQKDELYRHGFLGFSLDDADKNGFMTTIHRMNRSKGLDLLIHT
;
A
#
# COMPACT_ATOMS: atom_id res chain seq x y z
N MET A 1 14.21 2.20 -10.23
CA MET A 1 13.66 1.51 -9.04
C MET A 1 14.73 0.62 -8.45
N PRO A 2 14.84 0.52 -7.12
CA PRO A 2 15.72 -0.45 -6.47
C PRO A 2 15.24 -1.88 -6.76
N ASN A 3 16.17 -2.83 -6.80
CA ASN A 3 15.83 -4.26 -6.91
C ASN A 3 15.39 -4.82 -5.55
N TRP A 4 14.87 -6.06 -5.55
CA TRP A 4 14.36 -6.71 -4.35
C TRP A 4 15.41 -6.80 -3.22
N ASN A 5 16.65 -7.16 -3.56
CA ASN A 5 17.74 -7.27 -2.59
C ASN A 5 18.08 -5.94 -1.93
N GLN A 6 18.04 -4.84 -2.70
CA GLN A 6 18.27 -3.50 -2.18
C GLN A 6 17.18 -3.10 -1.17
N ILE A 7 15.91 -3.34 -1.50
CA ILE A 7 14.79 -3.07 -0.57
C ILE A 7 14.86 -3.93 0.68
N LEU A 8 15.16 -5.22 0.55
CA LEU A 8 15.33 -6.11 1.70
C LEU A 8 16.45 -5.63 2.62
N ASN A 9 17.57 -5.18 2.07
CA ASN A 9 18.67 -4.63 2.85
C ASN A 9 18.29 -3.32 3.55
N GLU A 10 17.52 -2.45 2.90
CA GLU A 10 16.98 -1.24 3.53
C GLU A 10 16.06 -1.59 4.70
N VAL A 11 15.13 -2.55 4.52
CA VAL A 11 14.24 -3.00 5.59
C VAL A 11 15.02 -3.62 6.74
N LYS A 12 16.05 -4.44 6.48
CA LYS A 12 16.91 -5.01 7.51
C LYS A 12 17.60 -3.93 8.33
N LYS A 13 18.23 -2.95 7.67
CA LYS A 13 18.87 -1.81 8.35
C LYS A 13 17.90 -1.01 9.22
N GLU A 14 16.66 -0.83 8.77
CA GLU A 14 15.64 -0.15 9.57
C GLU A 14 15.10 -1.01 10.74
N LYS A 15 15.11 -2.36 10.62
CA LYS A 15 14.73 -3.27 11.72
C LYS A 15 15.72 -3.17 12.87
N ASP A 16 17.00 -3.03 12.57
CA ASP A 16 18.06 -2.86 13.56
C ASP A 16 17.89 -1.53 14.34
N ALA A 17 17.16 -0.56 13.78
CA ALA A 17 16.87 0.74 14.36
C ALA A 17 15.53 0.83 15.12
N GLY A 18 14.77 -0.28 15.23
CA GLY A 18 13.53 -0.37 16.02
C GLY A 18 12.28 -0.82 15.23
N ALA A 19 11.13 -0.82 15.91
CA ALA A 19 9.86 -1.28 15.33
C ALA A 19 9.37 -0.40 14.16
N ALA A 20 8.63 -1.01 13.22
CA ALA A 20 8.02 -0.42 12.01
C ALA A 20 8.95 -0.15 10.80
N ALA A 21 10.01 -0.95 10.63
CA ALA A 21 10.92 -0.88 9.49
C ALA A 21 10.23 -0.84 8.10
N PHE A 22 9.26 -1.73 7.87
CA PHE A 22 8.52 -1.79 6.60
C PHE A 22 7.76 -0.49 6.31
N ASP A 23 7.12 0.09 7.31
CA ASP A 23 6.37 1.34 7.16
C ASP A 23 7.29 2.53 6.90
N ARG A 24 8.47 2.56 7.54
CA ARG A 24 9.47 3.62 7.29
C ARG A 24 9.95 3.61 5.85
N VAL A 25 10.33 2.43 5.35
CA VAL A 25 10.76 2.25 3.96
C VAL A 25 9.62 2.61 3.01
N ARG A 26 8.41 2.09 3.23
CA ARG A 26 7.22 2.41 2.42
C ARG A 26 6.94 3.91 2.37
N ARG A 27 6.84 4.59 3.53
CA ARG A 27 6.58 6.03 3.61
C ARG A 27 7.67 6.85 2.93
N ARG A 28 8.93 6.43 3.01
CA ARG A 28 10.05 7.07 2.30
C ARG A 28 9.81 7.08 0.80
N TYR A 29 9.46 5.94 0.22
CA TYR A 29 9.20 5.83 -1.22
C TYR A 29 7.92 6.58 -1.64
N LEU A 30 6.83 6.50 -0.87
CA LEU A 30 5.61 7.26 -1.15
C LEU A 30 5.87 8.77 -1.10
N LYS A 31 6.68 9.26 -0.15
CA LYS A 31 7.06 10.67 -0.08
C LYS A 31 7.91 11.09 -1.29
N ARG A 32 8.76 10.21 -1.81
CA ARG A 32 9.53 10.47 -3.04
C ARG A 32 8.62 10.50 -4.27
N LEU A 33 7.65 9.60 -4.36
CA LEU A 33 6.63 9.61 -5.41
C LEU A 33 5.83 10.92 -5.38
N TYR A 34 5.34 11.31 -4.21
CA TYR A 34 4.60 12.57 -4.03
C TYR A 34 5.41 13.80 -4.48
N LYS A 35 6.71 13.82 -4.15
CA LYS A 35 7.61 14.91 -4.59
C LYS A 35 7.78 14.96 -6.12
N GLN A 36 7.65 13.83 -6.80
CA GLN A 36 7.78 13.75 -8.26
C GLN A 36 6.46 14.08 -8.97
N THR A 37 5.33 13.58 -8.48
CA THR A 37 4.04 13.68 -9.17
C THR A 37 3.19 14.86 -8.68
N GLY A 38 3.35 15.27 -7.42
CA GLY A 38 2.50 16.26 -6.76
C GLY A 38 1.05 15.81 -6.52
N ARG A 39 0.74 14.54 -6.79
CA ARG A 39 -0.63 13.98 -6.77
C ARG A 39 -0.99 13.43 -5.40
N ASN A 40 -2.29 13.25 -5.13
CA ASN A 40 -2.69 12.45 -3.97
C ASN A 40 -2.25 11.00 -4.19
N ILE A 41 -1.96 10.27 -3.13
CA ILE A 41 -1.53 8.88 -3.22
C ILE A 41 -2.45 8.02 -2.35
N VAL A 42 -3.03 6.97 -2.94
CA VAL A 42 -3.77 5.94 -2.23
C VAL A 42 -3.08 4.60 -2.49
N VAL A 43 -2.81 3.86 -1.42
CA VAL A 43 -2.25 2.51 -1.51
C VAL A 43 -3.26 1.54 -0.94
N TYR A 44 -3.73 0.63 -1.78
CA TYR A 44 -4.71 -0.38 -1.43
C TYR A 44 -4.02 -1.75 -1.40
N TYR A 45 -3.98 -2.34 -0.21
CA TYR A 45 -3.38 -3.64 0.04
C TYR A 45 -4.49 -4.70 0.08
N SER A 46 -4.42 -5.65 -0.83
CA SER A 46 -5.35 -6.76 -0.98
C SER A 46 -4.67 -8.09 -0.69
N GLY A 47 -5.47 -9.16 -0.55
CA GLY A 47 -4.99 -10.53 -0.54
C GLY A 47 -5.48 -11.34 -1.75
N TRP A 48 -5.92 -10.67 -2.82
CA TRP A 48 -6.70 -11.27 -3.90
C TRP A 48 -6.04 -12.49 -4.55
N LEU A 49 -4.70 -12.47 -4.69
CA LEU A 49 -3.96 -13.54 -5.38
C LEU A 49 -3.04 -14.35 -4.47
N GLN A 50 -2.84 -13.93 -3.22
CA GLN A 50 -1.79 -14.52 -2.35
C GLN A 50 -2.33 -15.48 -1.28
N LYS A 51 -3.64 -15.52 -1.02
CA LYS A 51 -4.22 -16.16 0.18
C LYS A 51 -5.24 -17.26 -0.14
N ASP A 52 -5.01 -17.99 -1.23
CA ASP A 52 -5.89 -19.07 -1.67
C ASP A 52 -6.09 -20.18 -0.62
N GLU A 53 -5.07 -20.47 0.19
CA GLU A 53 -5.19 -21.42 1.30
C GLU A 53 -6.23 -20.99 2.35
N LEU A 54 -6.23 -19.70 2.73
CA LEU A 54 -7.22 -19.18 3.67
C LEU A 54 -8.63 -19.23 3.07
N TYR A 55 -8.75 -18.92 1.77
CA TYR A 55 -10.02 -19.03 1.06
C TYR A 55 -10.57 -20.47 1.09
N ARG A 56 -9.71 -21.47 0.85
CA ARG A 56 -10.07 -22.89 0.95
C ARG A 56 -10.48 -23.32 2.37
N HIS A 57 -10.01 -22.62 3.40
CA HIS A 57 -10.42 -22.82 4.79
C HIS A 57 -11.67 -22.00 5.19
N GLY A 58 -12.38 -21.42 4.22
CA GLY A 58 -13.63 -20.70 4.44
C GLY A 58 -13.46 -19.25 4.89
N PHE A 59 -12.23 -18.71 4.87
CA PHE A 59 -12.03 -17.28 5.07
C PHE A 59 -12.47 -16.51 3.83
N LEU A 60 -13.28 -15.49 4.04
CA LEU A 60 -13.80 -14.60 2.99
C LEU A 60 -13.10 -13.24 3.07
N GLY A 61 -13.35 -12.36 2.09
CA GLY A 61 -12.73 -11.03 2.03
C GLY A 61 -11.46 -10.95 1.18
N PHE A 62 -11.28 -11.90 0.25
CA PHE A 62 -10.21 -11.86 -0.76
C PHE A 62 -10.70 -11.38 -2.14
N SER A 63 -11.88 -10.76 -2.19
CA SER A 63 -12.46 -10.15 -3.38
C SER A 63 -12.87 -8.71 -3.07
N LEU A 64 -13.07 -7.89 -4.10
CA LEU A 64 -13.66 -6.56 -3.92
C LEU A 64 -15.12 -6.68 -3.47
N ASP A 65 -15.48 -5.94 -2.43
CA ASP A 65 -16.85 -5.84 -1.94
C ASP A 65 -17.28 -4.40 -1.62
N ASP A 66 -18.48 -4.24 -1.07
CA ASP A 66 -19.02 -2.94 -0.70
C ASP A 66 -18.22 -2.25 0.43
N ALA A 67 -17.54 -3.01 1.29
CA ALA A 67 -16.69 -2.45 2.33
C ALA A 67 -15.46 -1.79 1.69
N ASP A 68 -14.87 -2.38 0.65
CA ASP A 68 -13.79 -1.75 -0.10
C ASP A 68 -14.23 -0.44 -0.76
N LYS A 69 -15.40 -0.46 -1.40
CA LYS A 69 -16.01 0.75 -1.99
C LYS A 69 -16.16 1.83 -0.93
N ASN A 70 -16.71 1.49 0.24
CA ASN A 70 -16.87 2.43 1.35
C ASN A 70 -15.52 2.93 1.88
N GLY A 71 -14.50 2.08 1.93
CA GLY A 71 -13.14 2.44 2.28
C GLY A 71 -12.54 3.47 1.31
N PHE A 72 -12.70 3.27 0.00
CA PHE A 72 -12.30 4.24 -1.00
C PHE A 72 -13.05 5.56 -0.85
N MET A 73 -14.38 5.52 -0.71
CA MET A 73 -15.22 6.72 -0.56
C MET A 73 -14.82 7.54 0.68
N THR A 74 -14.54 6.87 1.79
CA THR A 74 -14.06 7.50 3.02
C THR A 74 -12.67 8.12 2.84
N THR A 75 -11.74 7.38 2.22
CA THR A 75 -10.35 7.82 2.01
C THR A 75 -10.26 9.05 1.11
N ILE A 76 -11.09 9.12 0.05
CA ILE A 76 -11.08 10.24 -0.89
C ILE A 76 -11.96 11.42 -0.45
N HIS A 77 -12.69 11.29 0.66
CA HIS A 77 -13.54 12.36 1.18
C HIS A 77 -12.69 13.61 1.48
N ARG A 78 -13.08 14.76 0.89
CA ARG A 78 -12.36 16.05 0.98
C ARG A 78 -10.92 16.05 0.42
N MET A 79 -10.53 15.02 -0.30
CA MET A 79 -9.25 15.00 -1.01
C MET A 79 -9.26 16.04 -2.14
N ASN A 80 -8.17 16.80 -2.29
CA ASN A 80 -8.07 17.80 -3.36
C ASN A 80 -7.88 17.12 -4.73
N ARG A 81 -8.96 17.03 -5.50
CA ARG A 81 -8.98 16.38 -6.82
C ARG A 81 -8.14 17.10 -7.88
N SER A 82 -7.85 18.40 -7.72
CA SER A 82 -7.03 19.15 -8.69
C SER A 82 -5.59 18.65 -8.74
N LYS A 83 -5.12 17.97 -7.69
CA LYS A 83 -3.79 17.36 -7.66
C LYS A 83 -3.70 16.07 -8.47
N GLY A 84 -4.81 15.45 -8.87
CA GLY A 84 -4.80 14.09 -9.44
C GLY A 84 -4.57 12.98 -8.40
N LEU A 85 -4.41 11.74 -8.87
CA LEU A 85 -4.28 10.54 -8.02
C LEU A 85 -3.25 9.57 -8.59
N ASP A 86 -2.36 9.09 -7.73
CA ASP A 86 -1.57 7.88 -7.93
C ASP A 86 -2.18 6.76 -7.08
N LEU A 87 -2.78 5.77 -7.73
CA LEU A 87 -3.41 4.62 -7.08
C LEU A 87 -2.50 3.39 -7.20
N LEU A 88 -2.05 2.85 -6.07
CA LEU A 88 -1.23 1.64 -6.01
C LEU A 88 -2.08 0.50 -5.47
N ILE A 89 -2.30 -0.52 -6.29
CA ILE A 89 -2.99 -1.75 -5.90
C ILE A 89 -1.93 -2.83 -5.73
N HIS A 90 -1.82 -3.38 -4.52
CA HIS A 90 -0.89 -4.44 -4.20
C HIS A 90 -1.65 -5.65 -3.67
N THR A 91 -1.20 -6.85 -4.02
CA THR A 91 -1.65 -8.12 -3.44
C THR A 91 -0.49 -8.81 -2.78
#